data_AF-A0AAV4BSZ3-F1
#
_entry.id   AF-A0AAV4BSZ3-F1
#
_cell.length_a   1.000
_cell.length_b   1.000
_cell.length_c   1.000
_cell.angle_alpha   90.00
_cell.angle_beta   90.00
_cell.angle_gamma   90.00
#
_symmetry.space_group_name_H-M   'P 1'
#
loop_
_entity.id
_entity.type
_entity.pdbx_description
1 polymer ?
#
loop_
_entity_poly.entity_id
_entity_poly.type
_entity_poly.pdbx_seq_one_letter_code
_entity_poly.pdbx_strand_id
1 'polypeptide(L)'
;MNLKADPCIDFAEFACGNFYKTATFNEGESETSPMSILADKNKKIIRAILSEDLKPGDWAYMSNMKNLYKSCMDDQKIEEIGVEPYLETSFAKEWPTLIGQSWTGESQFDLNDVIIRYNDEIIYSNDSKYFKKHLTLSAFNFCSTKLYDPRLFLPRTYFIRPRNDSVLMAYERYLRDTAFYLGAKSDVAAKDAADVFDVEIKLSKITVPEEERRSNFKMYNPMTLAVLGTNYSYVSERIS
;
A
#
# COMPACT_ATOMS: atom_id res chain seq x y z
N MET A 1 1.22 -22.39 -28.58
CA MET A 1 2.43 -23.02 -29.16
C MET A 1 2.74 -22.44 -30.53
N ASN A 2 4.01 -22.19 -30.81
CA ASN A 2 4.56 -21.93 -32.14
C ASN A 2 5.38 -23.16 -32.57
N LEU A 3 4.76 -24.08 -33.30
CA LEU A 3 5.38 -25.35 -33.71
C LEU A 3 6.52 -25.20 -34.73
N LYS A 4 6.77 -23.98 -35.24
CA LYS A 4 7.91 -23.69 -36.13
C LYS A 4 9.20 -23.39 -35.37
N ALA A 5 9.13 -23.10 -34.07
CA ALA A 5 10.31 -22.88 -33.24
C ALA A 5 10.89 -24.22 -32.77
N ASP A 6 12.22 -24.31 -32.65
CA ASP A 6 12.89 -25.50 -32.12
C ASP A 6 12.81 -25.49 -30.57
N PRO A 7 12.14 -26.47 -29.94
CA PRO A 7 12.04 -26.53 -28.48
C PRO A 7 13.38 -26.73 -27.77
N CYS A 8 14.40 -27.26 -28.46
CA CYS A 8 15.75 -27.45 -27.90
C CYS A 8 16.57 -26.15 -27.87
N ILE A 9 16.16 -25.13 -28.62
CA ILE A 9 16.83 -23.82 -28.69
C ILE A 9 16.06 -22.80 -27.84
N ASP A 10 14.75 -22.70 -28.04
CA ASP A 10 13.88 -21.77 -27.32
C ASP A 10 12.54 -22.42 -27.00
N PHE A 11 12.50 -23.10 -25.86
CA PHE A 11 11.28 -23.75 -25.38
C PHE A 11 10.16 -22.76 -25.07
N ALA A 12 10.49 -21.52 -24.69
CA ALA A 12 9.50 -20.49 -24.39
C ALA A 12 8.79 -20.03 -25.66
N GLU A 13 9.50 -19.76 -26.75
CA GLU A 13 8.87 -19.45 -28.05
C GLU A 13 8.10 -20.66 -28.60
N PHE A 14 8.63 -21.89 -28.49
CA PHE A 14 7.89 -23.08 -28.90
C PHE A 14 6.55 -23.23 -28.15
N ALA A 15 6.56 -23.14 -26.82
CA ALA A 15 5.37 -23.33 -26.00
C ALA A 15 4.42 -22.12 -26.08
N CYS A 16 4.95 -20.91 -25.92
CA CYS A 16 4.21 -19.68 -25.67
C CYS A 16 4.23 -18.68 -26.83
N GLY A 17 5.03 -18.87 -27.88
CA GLY A 17 5.23 -17.88 -28.94
C GLY A 17 3.97 -17.40 -29.65
N ASN A 18 2.96 -18.27 -29.80
CA ASN A 18 1.66 -17.84 -30.31
C ASN A 18 0.90 -16.96 -29.31
N PHE A 19 0.97 -17.26 -28.02
CA PHE A 19 0.37 -16.44 -26.97
C PHE A 19 0.99 -15.04 -26.97
N TYR A 20 2.32 -14.91 -27.04
CA TYR A 20 2.99 -13.61 -27.10
C TYR A 20 2.54 -12.74 -28.29
N LYS A 21 2.14 -13.35 -29.40
CA LYS A 21 1.65 -12.65 -30.60
C LYS A 21 0.19 -12.24 -30.52
N THR A 22 -0.64 -13.01 -29.80
CA THR A 22 -2.10 -12.81 -29.80
C THR A 22 -2.64 -12.25 -28.49
N ALA A 23 -1.86 -12.30 -27.41
CA ALA A 23 -2.28 -11.77 -26.12
C ALA A 23 -2.46 -10.25 -26.24
N THR A 24 -3.58 -9.77 -25.71
CA THR A 24 -3.88 -8.35 -25.62
C THR A 24 -3.75 -7.91 -24.17
N PHE A 25 -3.39 -6.64 -23.98
CA PHE A 25 -3.42 -5.99 -22.68
C PHE A 25 -4.78 -5.31 -22.53
N ASN A 26 -5.44 -5.50 -21.39
CA ASN A 26 -6.56 -4.65 -21.06
C ASN A 26 -6.05 -3.25 -20.70
N GLU A 27 -6.92 -2.25 -20.82
CA GLU A 27 -6.59 -0.90 -20.39
C GLU A 27 -6.20 -0.87 -18.91
N GLY A 28 -5.09 -0.18 -18.61
CA GLY A 28 -4.54 -0.11 -17.25
C GLY A 28 -3.70 -1.31 -16.81
N GLU A 29 -3.64 -2.39 -17.60
CA GLU A 29 -2.79 -3.55 -17.28
C GLU A 29 -1.39 -3.40 -17.89
N SER A 30 -0.37 -3.74 -17.10
CA SER A 30 1.04 -3.73 -17.52
C SER A 30 1.58 -5.12 -17.85
N GLU A 31 0.80 -6.18 -17.59
CA GLU A 31 1.16 -7.57 -17.85
C GLU A 31 -0.08 -8.35 -18.28
N THR A 32 0.09 -9.34 -19.18
CA THR A 32 -0.95 -10.30 -19.56
C THR A 32 -0.41 -11.72 -19.50
N SER A 33 -1.17 -12.64 -18.91
CA SER A 33 -0.80 -14.04 -18.78
C SER A 33 -2.03 -14.94 -18.89
N PRO A 34 -1.86 -16.26 -19.11
CA PRO A 34 -3.00 -17.18 -19.06
C PRO A 34 -3.79 -17.11 -17.74
N MET A 35 -3.11 -16.80 -16.62
CA MET A 35 -3.75 -16.64 -15.31
C MET A 35 -4.53 -15.33 -15.21
N SER A 36 -4.07 -14.23 -15.82
CA SER A 36 -4.84 -12.98 -15.84
C SER A 36 -6.14 -13.16 -16.64
N ILE A 37 -6.10 -13.86 -17.77
CA ILE A 37 -7.29 -14.19 -18.56
C ILE A 37 -8.30 -15.00 -17.73
N LEU A 38 -7.84 -15.97 -16.94
CA LEU A 38 -8.70 -16.75 -16.06
C LEU A 38 -9.27 -15.87 -14.94
N ALA A 39 -8.44 -15.03 -14.32
CA ALA A 39 -8.87 -14.08 -13.30
C ALA A 39 -9.95 -13.13 -13.83
N ASP A 40 -9.82 -12.64 -15.06
CA ASP A 40 -10.82 -11.76 -15.68
C ASP A 40 -12.14 -12.46 -15.97
N LYS A 41 -12.11 -13.74 -16.39
CA LYS A 41 -13.32 -14.56 -16.51
C LYS A 41 -14.01 -14.71 -15.16
N ASN A 42 -13.24 -14.98 -14.10
CA ASN A 42 -13.78 -15.09 -12.74
C ASN A 42 -14.36 -13.75 -12.25
N LYS A 43 -13.65 -12.63 -12.46
CA LYS A 43 -14.13 -11.29 -12.13
C LYS A 43 -15.47 -10.98 -12.81
N LYS A 44 -15.65 -11.37 -14.08
CA LYS A 44 -16.94 -11.19 -14.80
C LYS A 44 -18.08 -11.98 -14.16
N ILE A 45 -17.83 -13.22 -13.74
CA ILE A 45 -18.83 -14.05 -13.05
C ILE A 45 -19.16 -13.43 -11.68
N ILE A 46 -18.15 -13.06 -10.90
CA ILE A 46 -18.33 -12.41 -9.60
C ILE A 46 -19.13 -11.10 -9.76
N ARG A 47 -18.78 -10.29 -10.76
CA ARG A 47 -19.50 -9.06 -11.09
C ARG A 47 -20.97 -9.33 -11.39
N ALA A 48 -21.28 -10.36 -12.18
CA ALA A 48 -22.65 -10.73 -12.48
C ALA A 48 -23.42 -11.09 -11.19
N ILE A 49 -22.85 -11.93 -10.32
CA ILE A 49 -23.46 -12.33 -9.04
C ILE A 49 -23.71 -11.12 -8.12
N LEU A 50 -22.72 -10.24 -7.99
CA LEU A 50 -22.80 -9.06 -7.11
C LEU A 50 -23.74 -7.97 -7.64
N SER A 51 -23.97 -7.95 -8.96
CA SER A 51 -24.89 -7.00 -9.60
C SER A 51 -26.36 -7.43 -9.52
N GLU A 52 -26.64 -8.68 -9.15
CA GLU A 52 -28.01 -9.16 -8.98
C GLU A 52 -28.74 -8.38 -7.87
N ASP A 53 -30.06 -8.29 -7.99
CA ASP A 53 -30.88 -7.80 -6.89
C ASP A 53 -30.83 -8.72 -5.68
N LEU A 54 -31.15 -8.14 -4.53
CA LEU A 54 -31.31 -8.88 -3.29
C LEU A 54 -32.51 -9.81 -3.46
N LYS A 55 -32.30 -11.11 -3.23
CA LYS A 55 -33.36 -12.11 -3.34
C LYS A 55 -33.96 -12.39 -1.96
N PRO A 56 -35.29 -12.65 -1.87
CA PRO A 56 -35.88 -13.13 -0.63
C PRO A 56 -35.17 -14.41 -0.16
N GLY A 57 -34.63 -14.38 1.06
CA GLY A 57 -33.86 -15.49 1.64
C GLY A 57 -32.35 -15.42 1.42
N ASP A 58 -31.81 -14.38 0.77
CA ASP A 58 -30.37 -14.12 0.76
C ASP A 58 -29.84 -14.03 2.20
N TRP A 59 -28.76 -14.77 2.49
CA TRP A 59 -28.10 -14.70 3.80
C TRP A 59 -27.46 -13.32 3.97
N ALA A 60 -27.35 -12.86 5.22
CA ALA A 60 -26.87 -11.51 5.53
C ALA A 60 -25.52 -11.16 4.88
N TYR A 61 -24.56 -12.09 4.84
CA TYR A 61 -23.26 -11.84 4.21
C TYR A 61 -23.37 -11.58 2.70
N MET A 62 -24.28 -12.28 2.01
CA MET A 62 -24.52 -12.08 0.58
C MET A 62 -25.14 -10.71 0.32
N SER A 63 -26.14 -10.34 1.11
CA SER A 63 -26.77 -9.02 1.04
C SER A 63 -25.76 -7.90 1.29
N ASN A 64 -24.90 -8.05 2.30
CA ASN A 64 -23.85 -7.07 2.59
C ASN A 64 -22.83 -6.96 1.45
N MET A 65 -22.39 -8.07 0.87
CA MET A 65 -21.47 -8.05 -0.28
C MET A 65 -22.07 -7.38 -1.50
N LYS A 66 -23.34 -7.67 -1.83
CA LYS A 66 -24.06 -7.03 -2.94
C LYS A 66 -24.23 -5.53 -2.71
N ASN A 67 -24.62 -5.12 -1.50
CA ASN A 67 -24.78 -3.71 -1.15
C ASN A 67 -23.45 -2.95 -1.21
N LEU A 68 -22.36 -3.53 -0.69
CA LEU A 68 -21.02 -2.94 -0.76
C LEU A 68 -20.55 -2.79 -2.21
N TYR A 69 -20.80 -3.80 -3.05
CA TYR A 69 -20.50 -3.71 -4.47
C TYR A 69 -21.32 -2.59 -5.13
N LYS A 70 -22.64 -2.52 -4.89
CA LYS A 70 -23.49 -1.47 -5.44
C LYS A 70 -23.06 -0.07 -5.00
N SER A 71 -22.66 0.13 -3.74
CA SER A 71 -22.14 1.43 -3.29
C SER A 71 -20.81 1.82 -3.94
N CYS A 72 -19.96 0.84 -4.29
CA CYS A 72 -18.70 1.07 -4.99
C CYS A 72 -18.90 1.42 -6.47
N MET A 73 -19.97 0.92 -7.09
CA MET A 73 -20.25 1.13 -8.52
C MET A 73 -21.11 2.37 -8.80
N ASP A 74 -21.56 3.09 -7.78
CA ASP A 74 -22.38 4.30 -7.92
C ASP A 74 -21.47 5.52 -8.10
N ASP A 75 -20.85 5.63 -9.27
CA ASP A 75 -19.93 6.72 -9.62
C ASP A 75 -20.61 8.09 -9.46
N GLN A 76 -21.91 8.20 -9.80
CA GLN A 76 -22.65 9.44 -9.65
C GLN A 76 -22.69 9.87 -8.19
N LYS A 77 -23.00 8.94 -7.27
CA LYS A 77 -23.05 9.27 -5.85
C LYS A 77 -21.67 9.57 -5.28
N ILE A 78 -20.63 8.86 -5.74
CA ILE A 78 -19.24 9.11 -5.35
C ILE A 78 -18.82 10.53 -5.75
N GLU A 79 -19.08 10.92 -6.99
CA GLU A 79 -18.74 12.27 -7.51
C GLU A 79 -19.58 13.38 -6.84
N GLU A 80 -20.85 13.12 -6.51
CA GLU A 80 -21.70 14.05 -5.77
C GLU A 80 -21.15 14.32 -4.35
N ILE A 81 -20.68 13.27 -3.67
CA ILE A 81 -20.14 13.35 -2.30
C ILE A 81 -18.74 13.99 -2.31
N GLY A 82 -17.92 13.66 -3.30
CA GLY A 82 -16.54 14.15 -3.42
C GLY A 82 -15.65 13.70 -2.25
N VAL A 83 -14.74 14.59 -1.83
CA VAL A 83 -13.70 14.30 -0.82
C VAL A 83 -14.17 14.48 0.63
N GLU A 84 -15.40 14.97 0.84
CA GLU A 84 -15.93 15.33 2.16
C GLU A 84 -15.82 14.20 3.19
N PRO A 85 -16.14 12.92 2.88
CA PRO A 85 -16.03 11.84 3.86
C PRO A 85 -14.60 11.66 4.37
N TYR A 86 -13.59 11.93 3.54
CA TYR A 86 -12.19 11.88 3.95
C TYR A 86 -11.84 13.10 4.83
N LEU A 87 -12.26 14.31 4.44
CA LEU A 87 -11.97 15.53 5.20
C LEU A 87 -12.57 15.53 6.61
N GLU A 88 -13.66 14.80 6.81
CA GLU A 88 -14.28 14.65 8.13
C GLU A 88 -13.57 13.67 9.07
N THR A 89 -12.61 12.87 8.58
CA THR A 89 -11.82 11.93 9.40
C THR A 89 -10.85 12.63 10.34
N SER A 90 -10.48 11.94 11.42
CA SER A 90 -9.36 12.35 12.30
C SER A 90 -8.05 12.53 11.53
N PHE A 91 -7.80 11.67 10.54
CA PHE A 91 -6.61 11.72 9.69
C PHE A 91 -6.46 13.06 8.96
N ALA A 92 -7.51 13.50 8.27
CA ALA A 92 -7.48 14.76 7.54
C ALA A 92 -7.35 15.96 8.47
N LYS A 93 -8.03 15.90 9.63
CA LYS A 93 -8.03 16.97 10.66
C LYS A 93 -6.72 17.06 11.46
N GLU A 94 -5.85 16.05 11.38
CA GLU A 94 -4.52 16.06 11.99
C GLU A 94 -3.39 16.28 10.96
N TRP A 95 -3.66 16.19 9.66
CA TRP A 95 -2.64 16.29 8.61
C TRP A 95 -2.14 17.75 8.45
N PRO A 96 -0.88 18.07 8.83
CA PRO A 96 -0.41 19.47 8.87
C PRO A 96 -0.52 20.21 7.52
N THR A 97 -0.35 19.49 6.41
CA THR A 97 -0.49 20.04 5.05
C THR A 97 -1.89 20.57 4.75
N LEU A 98 -2.94 19.95 5.32
CA LEU A 98 -4.33 20.37 5.13
C LEU A 98 -4.73 21.47 6.12
N ILE A 99 -4.34 21.34 7.39
CA ILE A 99 -4.79 22.25 8.47
C ILE A 99 -3.92 23.51 8.61
N GLY A 100 -2.72 23.52 8.02
CA GLY A 100 -1.84 24.68 7.94
C GLY A 100 -1.55 25.32 9.30
N GLN A 101 -1.93 26.59 9.46
CA GLN A 101 -1.68 27.37 10.69
C GLN A 101 -2.43 26.84 11.93
N SER A 102 -3.45 26.00 11.73
CA SER A 102 -4.15 25.33 12.84
C SER A 102 -3.35 24.19 13.44
N TRP A 103 -2.24 23.77 12.81
CA TRP A 103 -1.32 22.81 13.40
C TRP A 103 -0.61 23.43 14.60
N THR A 104 -0.79 22.83 15.78
CA THR A 104 -0.27 23.33 17.07
C THR A 104 1.23 23.08 17.28
N GLY A 105 1.91 22.58 16.24
CA GLY A 105 3.34 22.38 16.21
C GLY A 105 3.83 21.30 17.18
N GLU A 106 5.12 21.35 17.50
CA GLU A 106 5.81 20.39 18.37
C GLU A 106 5.25 20.33 19.80
N SER A 107 4.46 21.32 20.22
CA SER A 107 3.94 21.41 21.60
C SER A 107 2.94 20.32 21.96
N GLN A 108 2.23 19.76 20.97
CA GLN A 108 1.27 18.67 21.14
C GLN A 108 1.57 17.47 20.25
N PHE A 109 2.62 17.54 19.42
CA PHE A 109 2.98 16.46 18.53
C PHE A 109 3.78 15.40 19.27
N ASP A 110 3.24 14.17 19.31
CA ASP A 110 3.94 12.99 19.78
C ASP A 110 3.93 11.93 18.66
N LEU A 111 5.10 11.68 18.07
CA LEU A 111 5.25 10.74 16.97
C LEU A 111 4.80 9.32 17.36
N ASN A 112 5.01 8.89 18.60
CA ASN A 112 4.61 7.55 19.03
C ASN A 112 3.09 7.45 19.14
N ASP A 113 2.45 8.47 19.68
CA ASP A 113 0.99 8.55 19.80
C ASP A 113 0.33 8.54 18.41
N VAL A 114 0.88 9.30 17.46
CA VAL A 114 0.49 9.25 16.05
C VAL A 114 0.70 7.85 15.47
N ILE A 115 1.88 7.25 15.63
CA ILE A 115 2.15 5.89 15.12
C ILE A 115 1.19 4.86 15.73
N ILE A 116 0.85 4.95 17.02
CA ILE A 116 -0.07 4.02 17.69
C ILE A 116 -1.49 4.19 17.12
N ARG A 117 -2.03 5.41 17.09
CA ARG A 117 -3.37 5.65 16.54
C ARG A 117 -3.49 5.18 15.09
N TYR A 118 -2.51 5.52 14.27
CA TYR A 118 -2.50 5.14 12.86
C TYR A 118 -2.24 3.65 12.68
N ASN A 119 -1.50 2.98 13.58
CA ASN A 119 -1.37 1.53 13.53
C ASN A 119 -2.65 0.82 13.97
N ASP A 120 -3.36 1.32 14.99
CA ASP A 120 -4.56 0.72 15.55
C ASP A 120 -5.77 0.84 14.60
N GLU A 121 -5.91 1.96 13.90
CA GLU A 121 -6.94 2.14 12.85
C GLU A 121 -6.63 1.37 11.55
N ILE A 122 -5.36 0.96 11.34
CA ILE A 122 -4.88 0.17 10.19
C ILE A 122 -4.77 -1.34 10.55
N ILE A 123 -5.30 -1.81 11.69
CA ILE A 123 -5.17 -3.24 12.12
C ILE A 123 -5.81 -4.25 11.14
N TYR A 124 -6.71 -3.83 10.25
CA TYR A 124 -7.32 -4.74 9.26
C TYR A 124 -6.65 -4.75 7.88
N SER A 125 -5.67 -3.88 7.62
CA SER A 125 -4.84 -3.95 6.42
C SER A 125 -3.39 -4.14 6.83
N ASN A 126 -2.67 -5.04 6.16
CA ASN A 126 -1.26 -5.35 6.42
C ASN A 126 -0.30 -4.18 6.02
N ASP A 127 -0.74 -2.92 6.20
CA ASP A 127 -0.27 -1.72 5.52
C ASP A 127 0.12 -0.57 6.47
N SER A 128 0.68 -0.89 7.65
CA SER A 128 1.40 0.15 8.40
C SER A 128 2.61 0.65 7.59
N LYS A 129 2.65 1.96 7.33
CA LYS A 129 3.72 2.64 6.58
C LYS A 129 4.99 2.85 7.41
N TYR A 130 4.89 2.90 8.74
CA TYR A 130 6.03 3.22 9.61
C TYR A 130 6.73 1.97 10.17
N PHE A 131 5.98 1.01 10.72
CA PHE A 131 6.52 -0.27 11.15
C PHE A 131 5.49 -1.35 10.82
N LYS A 132 5.84 -2.29 9.93
CA LYS A 132 4.96 -3.44 9.69
C LYS A 132 4.88 -4.28 10.96
N LYS A 133 3.79 -4.16 11.70
CA LYS A 133 3.47 -5.06 12.80
C LYS A 133 2.71 -6.25 12.24
N HIS A 134 3.39 -7.36 12.03
CA HIS A 134 2.72 -8.62 11.73
C HIS A 134 2.50 -9.42 13.01
N LEU A 135 1.23 -9.67 13.34
CA LEU A 135 0.88 -10.77 14.22
C LEU A 135 0.90 -12.04 13.37
N THR A 136 1.93 -12.87 13.54
CA THR A 136 2.01 -14.15 12.82
C THR A 136 1.97 -15.31 13.82
N LEU A 137 1.13 -16.30 13.53
CA LEU A 137 1.23 -17.63 14.12
C LEU A 137 2.48 -18.31 13.53
N SER A 138 3.54 -18.45 14.33
CA SER A 138 4.70 -19.23 13.91
C SER A 138 4.48 -20.70 14.26
N ALA A 139 4.98 -21.61 13.42
CA ALA A 139 4.90 -23.05 13.64
C ALA A 139 5.59 -23.54 14.93
N PHE A 140 6.31 -22.65 15.63
CA PHE A 140 7.13 -22.98 16.81
C PHE A 140 6.73 -22.23 18.08
N ASN A 141 5.81 -21.25 18.04
CA ASN A 141 5.23 -20.58 19.22
C ASN A 141 4.00 -19.72 18.82
N PHE A 142 2.97 -19.73 19.66
CA PHE A 142 1.75 -18.93 19.54
C PHE A 142 2.07 -17.42 19.64
N CYS A 143 1.60 -16.63 18.67
CA CYS A 143 1.63 -15.17 18.56
C CYS A 143 2.97 -14.47 18.90
N SER A 144 3.73 -14.06 17.88
CA SER A 144 4.87 -13.15 18.03
C SER A 144 4.58 -11.79 17.37
N THR A 145 5.04 -10.71 18.01
CA THR A 145 5.07 -9.37 17.40
C THR A 145 6.35 -9.23 16.61
N LYS A 146 6.23 -8.93 15.31
CA LYS A 146 7.38 -8.71 14.43
C LYS A 146 7.51 -7.23 14.10
N LEU A 147 8.73 -6.73 14.14
CA LEU A 147 9.09 -5.38 13.72
C LEU A 147 9.95 -5.47 12.46
N TYR A 148 9.57 -4.71 11.44
CA TYR A 148 10.30 -4.57 10.19
C TYR A 148 10.55 -3.09 9.94
N ASP A 149 11.51 -2.80 9.06
CA ASP A 149 11.74 -1.45 8.57
C ASP A 149 10.50 -0.86 7.85
N PRO A 150 10.38 0.48 7.77
CA PRO A 150 9.21 1.12 7.16
C PRO A 150 8.99 0.69 5.72
N ARG A 151 7.70 0.67 5.33
CA ARG A 151 7.32 0.48 3.93
C ARG A 151 7.38 1.83 3.23
N LEU A 152 8.28 1.95 2.27
CA LEU A 152 8.31 3.10 1.35
C LEU A 152 7.13 3.03 0.37
N PHE A 153 6.68 4.18 -0.15
CA PHE A 153 5.61 4.21 -1.15
C PHE A 153 6.03 3.51 -2.45
N LEU A 154 7.23 3.82 -2.95
CA LEU A 154 7.85 3.11 -4.08
C LEU A 154 8.88 2.08 -3.59
N PRO A 155 9.14 1.00 -4.35
CA PRO A 155 10.27 0.12 -4.07
C PRO A 155 11.59 0.88 -3.93
N ARG A 156 12.45 0.44 -3.00
CA ARG A 156 13.79 1.03 -2.77
C ARG A 156 14.61 1.19 -4.06
N THR A 157 14.42 0.28 -5.02
CA THR A 157 15.08 0.29 -6.33
C THR A 157 14.77 1.52 -7.19
N TYR A 158 13.71 2.27 -6.88
CA TYR A 158 13.44 3.59 -7.47
C TYR A 158 14.20 4.70 -6.73
N PHE A 159 14.20 4.71 -5.40
CA PHE A 159 14.84 5.77 -4.60
C PHE A 159 16.37 5.82 -4.70
N ILE A 160 17.02 4.78 -5.22
CA ILE A 160 18.45 4.78 -5.53
C ILE A 160 18.78 5.48 -6.86
N ARG A 161 17.77 5.82 -7.68
CA ARG A 161 17.95 6.52 -8.96
C ARG A 161 18.05 8.03 -8.75
N PRO A 162 18.57 8.79 -9.73
CA PRO A 162 18.54 10.24 -9.69
C PRO A 162 17.13 10.80 -9.50
N ARG A 163 16.96 11.87 -8.72
CA ARG A 163 15.64 12.49 -8.44
C ARG A 163 14.87 12.93 -9.69
N ASN A 164 15.58 13.20 -10.80
CA ASN A 164 14.98 13.52 -12.10
C ASN A 164 14.54 12.29 -12.92
N ASP A 165 14.59 11.08 -12.34
CA ASP A 165 13.91 9.90 -12.90
C ASP A 165 12.41 10.17 -13.03
N SER A 166 11.81 9.80 -14.16
CA SER A 166 10.43 10.14 -14.48
C SER A 166 9.42 9.56 -13.49
N VAL A 167 9.70 8.39 -12.89
CA VAL A 167 8.83 7.76 -11.89
C VAL A 167 8.91 8.52 -10.57
N LEU A 168 10.11 8.94 -10.15
CA LEU A 168 10.29 9.75 -8.95
C LEU A 168 9.64 11.12 -9.07
N MET A 169 9.82 11.78 -10.22
CA MET A 169 9.14 13.05 -10.52
C MET A 169 7.62 12.91 -10.54
N ALA A 170 7.09 11.78 -11.03
CA ALA A 170 5.65 11.51 -11.01
C ALA A 170 5.15 11.27 -9.58
N TYR A 171 5.92 10.61 -8.72
CA TYR A 171 5.56 10.38 -7.33
C TYR A 171 5.56 11.68 -6.49
N GLU A 172 6.60 12.50 -6.63
CA GLU A 172 6.65 13.81 -5.95
C GLU A 172 5.49 14.71 -6.39
N ARG A 173 5.14 14.67 -7.69
CA ARG A 173 3.96 15.34 -8.24
C ARG A 173 2.65 14.80 -7.64
N TYR A 174 2.52 13.48 -7.53
CA TYR A 174 1.35 12.83 -6.95
C TYR A 174 1.10 13.29 -5.51
N LEU A 175 2.14 13.31 -4.66
CA LEU A 175 2.04 13.82 -3.28
C LEU A 175 1.49 15.25 -3.23
N ARG A 176 2.06 16.14 -4.05
CA ARG A 176 1.62 17.54 -4.15
C ARG A 176 0.17 17.65 -4.62
N ASP A 177 -0.17 16.99 -5.73
CA ASP A 177 -1.47 17.13 -6.36
C ASP A 177 -2.57 16.54 -5.46
N THR A 178 -2.31 15.42 -4.78
CA THR A 178 -3.23 14.87 -3.78
C THR A 178 -3.50 15.86 -2.67
N ALA A 179 -2.48 16.45 -2.05
CA ALA A 179 -2.67 17.44 -0.98
C ALA A 179 -3.43 18.68 -1.49
N PHE A 180 -3.12 19.15 -2.70
CA PHE A 180 -3.80 20.28 -3.33
C PHE A 180 -5.29 20.00 -3.58
N TYR A 181 -5.64 18.85 -4.16
CA TYR A 181 -7.04 18.47 -4.40
C TYR A 181 -7.83 18.22 -3.11
N LEU A 182 -7.15 17.91 -2.01
CA LEU A 182 -7.74 17.79 -0.68
C LEU A 182 -7.87 19.14 0.05
N GLY A 183 -7.48 20.26 -0.58
CA GLY A 183 -7.71 21.61 -0.06
C GLY A 183 -6.48 22.32 0.51
N ALA A 184 -5.28 21.74 0.43
CA ALA A 184 -4.06 22.44 0.82
C ALA A 184 -3.76 23.63 -0.09
N LYS A 185 -3.13 24.67 0.47
CA LYS A 185 -2.58 25.76 -0.35
C LYS A 185 -1.47 25.22 -1.26
N SER A 186 -1.43 25.69 -2.51
CA SER A 186 -0.52 25.15 -3.53
C SER A 186 0.96 25.22 -3.15
N ASP A 187 1.38 26.29 -2.49
CA ASP A 187 2.75 26.47 -2.00
C ASP A 187 3.09 25.53 -0.84
N VAL A 188 2.15 25.35 0.11
CA VAL A 188 2.27 24.40 1.22
C VAL A 188 2.32 22.97 0.70
N ALA A 189 1.40 22.60 -0.20
CA ALA A 189 1.36 21.28 -0.82
C ALA A 189 2.66 20.93 -1.57
N ALA A 190 3.23 21.89 -2.31
CA ALA A 190 4.48 21.69 -3.03
C ALA A 190 5.67 21.50 -2.09
N LYS A 191 5.75 22.33 -1.04
CA LYS A 191 6.82 22.24 -0.05
C LYS A 191 6.74 20.93 0.74
N ASP A 192 5.59 20.62 1.32
CA ASP A 192 5.41 19.45 2.16
C ASP A 192 5.59 18.16 1.36
N ALA A 193 5.17 18.12 0.09
CA ALA A 193 5.43 16.99 -0.80
C ALA A 193 6.93 16.76 -1.02
N ALA A 194 7.72 17.82 -1.21
CA ALA A 194 9.16 17.71 -1.34
C ALA A 194 9.83 17.24 -0.03
N ASP A 195 9.35 17.73 1.11
CA ASP A 195 9.84 17.33 2.44
C ASP A 195 9.54 15.84 2.71
N VAL A 196 8.31 15.38 2.43
CA VAL A 196 7.91 13.96 2.55
C VAL A 196 8.75 13.07 1.62
N PHE A 197 8.96 13.51 0.37
CA PHE A 197 9.78 12.78 -0.58
C PHE A 197 11.25 12.67 -0.11
N ASP A 198 11.82 13.73 0.47
CA ASP A 198 13.17 13.72 1.05
C ASP A 198 13.27 12.79 2.26
N VAL A 199 12.21 12.67 3.07
CA VAL A 199 12.13 11.68 4.15
C VAL A 199 12.15 10.27 3.56
N GLU A 200 11.37 9.95 2.52
CA GLU A 200 11.39 8.62 1.90
C GLU A 200 12.76 8.29 1.28
N ILE A 201 13.47 9.26 0.69
CA ILE A 201 14.87 9.07 0.25
C ILE A 201 15.76 8.71 1.44
N LYS A 202 15.66 9.40 2.57
CA LYS A 202 16.47 9.08 3.76
C LYS A 202 16.13 7.70 4.31
N LEU A 203 14.84 7.35 4.39
CA LEU A 203 14.40 6.02 4.79
C LEU A 203 14.92 4.94 3.85
N SER A 204 14.93 5.17 2.53
CA SER A 204 15.45 4.20 1.56
C SER A 204 16.93 3.85 1.73
N LYS A 205 17.71 4.75 2.34
CA LYS A 205 19.14 4.51 2.62
C LYS A 205 19.36 3.60 3.82
N ILE A 206 18.39 3.54 4.74
CA ILE A 206 18.46 2.71 5.95
C ILE A 206 17.63 1.43 5.86
N THR A 207 16.72 1.33 4.89
CA THR A 207 15.94 0.11 4.65
C THR A 207 16.81 -0.99 4.07
N VAL A 208 16.56 -2.22 4.51
CA VAL A 208 17.34 -3.39 4.07
C VAL A 208 17.02 -3.67 2.60
N PRO A 209 17.99 -4.06 1.76
CA PRO A 209 17.70 -4.51 0.39
C PRO A 209 16.90 -5.82 0.35
N GLU A 210 16.11 -6.06 -0.70
CA GLU A 210 15.26 -7.26 -0.79
C GLU A 210 16.08 -8.57 -0.90
N GLU A 211 17.22 -8.50 -1.57
CA GLU A 211 18.17 -9.60 -1.71
C GLU A 211 18.73 -10.07 -0.37
N GLU A 212 18.91 -9.17 0.60
CA GLU A 212 19.38 -9.49 1.95
C GLU A 212 18.28 -10.09 2.84
N ARG A 213 16.99 -9.89 2.47
CA ARG A 213 15.82 -10.45 3.15
C ARG A 213 15.48 -11.90 2.73
N ARG A 214 16.25 -12.52 1.85
CA ARG A 214 15.94 -13.89 1.37
C ARG A 214 16.22 -14.99 2.40
N SER A 215 17.01 -14.69 3.44
CA SER A 215 17.35 -15.65 4.49
C SER A 215 16.47 -15.45 5.72
N ASN A 216 15.55 -16.38 5.95
CA ASN A 216 14.72 -16.39 7.15
C ASN A 216 15.56 -16.39 8.44
N PHE A 217 16.73 -17.05 8.45
CA PHE A 217 17.62 -17.09 9.60
C PHE A 217 18.23 -15.71 9.91
N LYS A 218 18.69 -14.98 8.88
CA LYS A 218 19.23 -13.61 9.08
C LYS A 218 18.16 -12.62 9.53
N MET A 219 16.91 -12.82 9.11
CA MET A 219 15.79 -11.98 9.52
C MET A 219 15.25 -12.33 10.92
N TYR A 220 15.59 -13.51 11.45
CA TYR A 220 15.10 -13.98 12.74
C TYR A 220 15.99 -13.49 13.88
N ASN A 221 15.66 -12.32 14.43
CA ASN A 221 16.38 -11.67 15.52
C ASN A 221 15.48 -11.54 16.76
N PRO A 222 15.16 -12.66 17.45
CA PRO A 222 14.24 -12.64 18.58
C PRO A 222 14.86 -11.90 19.78
N MET A 223 14.07 -11.03 20.41
CA MET A 223 14.47 -10.32 21.63
C MET A 223 13.25 -10.03 22.50
N THR A 224 13.47 -9.84 23.80
CA THR A 224 12.44 -9.35 24.72
C THR A 224 12.25 -7.84 24.54
N LEU A 225 11.13 -7.29 24.99
CA LEU A 225 10.90 -5.83 24.95
C LEU A 225 11.96 -5.05 25.76
N ALA A 226 12.47 -5.63 26.85
CA ALA A 226 13.55 -5.03 27.63
C ALA A 226 14.87 -4.94 26.85
N VAL A 227 15.21 -5.99 26.09
CA VAL A 227 16.39 -5.99 25.22
C VAL A 227 16.19 -5.03 24.04
N LEU A 228 14.99 -4.99 23.47
CA LEU A 228 14.65 -4.04 22.41
C LEU A 228 14.83 -2.60 22.89
N GLY A 229 14.30 -2.25 24.06
CA GLY A 229 14.47 -0.91 24.64
C GLY A 229 15.94 -0.55 24.88
N THR A 230 16.74 -1.49 25.40
CA THR A 230 18.18 -1.27 25.60
C THR A 230 18.92 -1.04 24.28
N ASN A 231 18.64 -1.85 23.25
CA ASN A 231 19.34 -1.78 21.97
C ASN A 231 18.88 -0.60 21.10
N TYR A 232 17.65 -0.14 21.29
CA TYR A 232 17.01 0.91 20.52
C TYR A 232 16.38 1.91 21.49
N SER A 233 17.18 2.81 22.04
CA SER A 233 16.80 3.70 23.14
C SER A 233 15.56 4.56 22.85
N TYR A 234 15.30 4.91 21.58
CA TYR A 234 14.09 5.60 21.14
C TYR A 234 12.79 4.80 21.35
N VAL A 235 12.89 3.48 21.55
CA VAL A 235 11.79 2.58 21.91
C VAL A 235 11.61 2.49 23.44
N SER A 236 12.68 2.71 24.21
CA SER A 236 12.69 2.51 25.67
C SER A 236 12.04 3.61 26.49
N GLU A 237 11.94 4.83 25.95
CA GLU A 237 11.55 6.01 26.73
C GLU A 237 10.14 5.95 27.35
N ARG A 238 9.30 4.94 27.03
CA ARG A 238 7.94 4.81 27.56
C ARG A 238 7.44 3.37 27.79
N ILE A 239 8.36 2.40 27.96
CA ILE A 239 7.99 1.04 28.43
C ILE A 239 7.97 0.96 29.98
N SER A 240 8.49 1.99 30.67
CA SER A 240 8.49 2.12 32.14
C SER A 240 7.19 2.71 32.69
#